data_AF-M5RAX4-F1
#
_entry.id   AF-M5RAX4-F1
#
_cell.length_a   1.000
_cell.length_b   1.000
_cell.length_c   1.000
_cell.angle_alpha   90.00
_cell.angle_beta   90.00
_cell.angle_gamma   90.00
#
_symmetry.space_group_name_H-M   'P 1'
#
loop_
_entity.id
_entity.type
_entity.pdbx_description
1 polymer ?
#
loop_
_entity_poly.entity_id
_entity_poly.type
_entity_poly.pdbx_seq_one_letter_code
_entity_poly.pdbx_strand_id
1 'polypeptide(L)'
;MANRYCESFSFVGLAFATLFFAASLSPSLLPRVFFVQGLLSGIALAIGYGIGVFAIWLWRYLELPELRGQVARAGKITTLVGVLLFAVIFLWRLTVWQNSIRERMEMPPLESAYPLTVIGIAIVFGGVLIAAARMLGGCFIWLDRRLSRWVPRRVSKVLTTVILSYLLIVIVNGVLARAALHVADNVFSKIDEVVDEEIPQPTDPFASGSPESLITWDSIGRQGKEFVVAEPSQETLTEFLGEDTVDPVRVYVGLRSTQTMQQRAKLALEELKRVGGFDRSILVVATPTGTGWLDPGAVHTLEFLHAGDTAIVSMQYSYLPSWITILVDPNRSRDSARALFDEIYAYWRTLPKDDRPKLYLHGLSLGALGSEVCMDLFTLFEDPIQGGLWSGPPFPSTRWSAVTQGRNPDSPVWLPRFRDGSMLRFTGQQNSIDDFGDRWGPMRFVYIQHASDPMTFFHPSLMFRKPQWLSGERGPDVSPYLDWYPIVTFLQVACDLPMATSVPSGYGHNMSAANYIDAWVAVTDPSDWSKSDIERLKQRFAE
;
A
#
# COMPACT_ATOMS: atom_id res chain seq x y z
N MET A 1 2.43 -13.55 43.83
CA MET A 1 3.17 -13.61 42.53
C MET A 1 3.22 -12.26 41.83
N ALA A 2 2.11 -11.51 41.75
CA ALA A 2 2.05 -10.19 41.10
C ALA A 2 3.04 -9.14 41.66
N ASN A 3 3.18 -9.00 42.97
CA ASN A 3 4.11 -8.01 43.57
C ASN A 3 5.59 -8.25 43.17
N ARG A 4 6.05 -9.51 43.18
CA ARG A 4 7.41 -9.87 42.71
C ARG A 4 7.61 -9.64 41.21
N TYR A 5 6.54 -9.70 40.41
CA TYR A 5 6.60 -9.41 38.99
C TYR A 5 6.74 -7.89 38.74
N CYS A 6 5.97 -7.07 39.46
CA CYS A 6 6.08 -5.60 39.37
C CYS A 6 7.45 -5.09 39.85
N GLU A 7 8.03 -5.69 40.89
CA GLU A 7 9.38 -5.35 41.39
C GLU A 7 10.51 -5.73 40.42
N SER A 8 10.25 -6.59 39.43
CA SER A 8 11.27 -7.04 38.46
C SER A 8 11.51 -6.08 37.29
N PHE A 9 10.72 -5.00 37.17
CA PHE A 9 10.85 -4.06 36.07
C PHE A 9 12.08 -3.17 36.22
N SER A 10 12.80 -3.00 35.11
CA SER A 10 13.94 -2.11 35.03
C SER A 10 13.49 -0.64 35.01
N PHE A 11 14.04 0.20 35.89
CA PHE A 11 13.77 1.64 35.90
C PHE A 11 14.11 2.31 34.57
N VAL A 12 15.32 2.08 34.02
CA VAL A 12 15.72 2.66 32.72
C VAL A 12 14.88 2.06 31.59
N GLY A 13 14.54 0.76 31.70
CA GLY A 13 13.59 0.13 30.77
C GLY A 13 12.26 0.88 30.73
N LEU A 14 11.66 1.15 31.90
CA LEU A 14 10.41 1.91 32.00
C LEU A 14 10.56 3.36 31.49
N ALA A 15 11.68 4.03 31.76
CA ALA A 15 11.95 5.36 31.24
C ALA A 15 11.94 5.39 29.70
N PHE A 16 12.67 4.47 29.06
CA PHE A 16 12.65 4.35 27.59
C PHE A 16 11.27 3.92 27.06
N ALA A 17 10.58 3.03 27.76
CA ALA A 17 9.23 2.60 27.39
C ALA A 17 8.27 3.80 27.34
N THR A 18 8.33 4.69 28.33
CA THR A 18 7.51 5.91 28.37
C THR A 18 7.92 6.91 27.30
N LEU A 19 9.21 7.08 27.00
CA LEU A 19 9.67 7.96 25.91
C LEU A 19 9.19 7.47 24.54
N PHE A 20 9.27 6.16 24.28
CA PHE A 20 8.76 5.57 23.03
C PHE A 20 7.24 5.65 22.93
N PHE A 21 6.53 5.39 24.04
CA PHE A 21 5.09 5.60 24.12
C PHE A 21 4.71 7.06 23.83
N ALA A 22 5.41 8.03 24.41
CA ALA A 22 5.17 9.43 24.14
C ALA A 22 5.43 9.74 22.66
N ALA A 23 6.59 9.37 22.13
CA ALA A 23 6.95 9.59 20.73
C ALA A 23 5.94 9.00 19.74
N SER A 24 5.34 7.83 20.04
CA SER A 24 4.33 7.22 19.15
C SER A 24 3.01 8.00 19.06
N LEU A 25 2.74 8.91 20.01
CA LEU A 25 1.58 9.82 19.97
C LEU A 25 1.75 10.97 18.97
N SER A 26 2.98 11.20 18.49
CA SER A 26 3.22 12.18 17.43
C SER A 26 2.44 11.83 16.14
N PRO A 27 2.18 12.81 15.26
CA PRO A 27 1.45 12.56 14.02
C PRO A 27 2.23 11.60 13.10
N SER A 28 1.54 11.09 12.08
CA SER A 28 2.05 10.25 10.99
C SER A 28 1.50 10.74 9.66
N LEU A 29 1.54 9.91 8.62
CA LEU A 29 0.92 10.22 7.33
C LEU A 29 -0.61 10.26 7.44
N LEU A 30 -1.22 9.30 8.16
CA LEU A 30 -2.67 9.19 8.26
C LEU A 30 -3.21 9.42 9.69
N PRO A 31 -4.46 9.89 9.84
CA PRO A 31 -5.13 9.95 11.12
C PRO A 31 -5.45 8.53 11.57
N ARG A 32 -5.36 8.26 12.88
CA ARG A 32 -5.51 6.90 13.41
C ARG A 32 -6.70 6.79 14.34
N VAL A 33 -7.44 5.70 14.19
CA VAL A 33 -8.44 5.29 15.17
C VAL A 33 -7.74 4.89 16.48
N PHE A 34 -8.42 5.11 17.61
CA PHE A 34 -7.85 4.92 18.94
C PHE A 34 -7.28 3.50 19.17
N PHE A 35 -7.89 2.48 18.55
CA PHE A 35 -7.46 1.10 18.66
C PHE A 35 -6.07 0.88 18.04
N VAL A 36 -5.88 1.31 16.79
CA VAL A 36 -4.59 1.19 16.08
C VAL A 36 -3.52 2.02 16.77
N GLN A 37 -3.85 3.25 17.21
CA GLN A 37 -2.93 4.08 17.99
C GLN A 37 -2.51 3.40 19.30
N GLY A 38 -3.44 2.74 20.00
CA GLY A 38 -3.15 1.99 21.22
C GLY A 38 -2.20 0.81 20.98
N LEU A 39 -2.44 0.01 19.93
CA LEU A 39 -1.54 -1.09 19.55
C LEU A 39 -0.15 -0.58 19.19
N LEU A 40 -0.05 0.41 18.31
CA LEU A 40 1.20 1.08 17.93
C LEU A 40 1.96 1.55 19.17
N SER A 41 1.29 2.23 20.09
CA SER A 41 1.91 2.77 21.29
C SER A 41 2.36 1.66 22.25
N GLY A 42 1.64 0.53 22.30
CA GLY A 42 2.04 -0.67 23.04
C GLY A 42 3.29 -1.34 22.44
N ILE A 43 3.39 -1.43 21.11
CA ILE A 43 4.59 -1.95 20.42
C ILE A 43 5.79 -1.03 20.69
N ALA A 44 5.62 0.28 20.50
CA ALA A 44 6.67 1.25 20.77
C ALA A 44 7.15 1.17 22.23
N LEU A 45 6.22 1.10 23.18
CA LEU A 45 6.50 0.92 24.61
C LEU A 45 7.33 -0.34 24.87
N ALA A 46 6.94 -1.49 24.31
CA ALA A 46 7.66 -2.75 24.49
C ALA A 46 9.08 -2.71 23.89
N ILE A 47 9.25 -2.10 22.71
CA ILE A 47 10.56 -1.91 22.07
C ILE A 47 11.43 -0.96 22.90
N GLY A 48 10.88 0.18 23.34
CA GLY A 48 11.57 1.11 24.23
C GLY A 48 12.03 0.43 25.51
N TYR A 49 11.17 -0.39 26.13
CA TYR A 49 11.53 -1.18 27.30
C TYR A 49 12.70 -2.14 27.01
N GLY A 50 12.65 -2.86 25.89
CA GLY A 50 13.71 -3.76 25.44
C GLY A 50 15.04 -3.04 25.25
N ILE A 51 15.04 -1.87 24.59
CA ILE A 51 16.22 -1.03 24.39
C ILE A 51 16.80 -0.57 25.73
N GLY A 52 15.96 -0.10 26.66
CA GLY A 52 16.43 0.34 27.98
C GLY A 52 17.00 -0.80 28.83
N VAL A 53 16.43 -2.00 28.75
CA VAL A 53 16.99 -3.20 29.39
C VAL A 53 18.34 -3.59 28.76
N PHE A 54 18.42 -3.58 27.43
CA PHE A 54 19.65 -3.87 26.71
C PHE A 54 20.75 -2.86 27.02
N ALA A 55 20.42 -1.56 27.12
CA ALA A 55 21.36 -0.50 27.48
C ALA A 55 21.96 -0.72 28.88
N ILE A 56 21.16 -1.10 29.88
CA ILE A 56 21.69 -1.46 31.21
C ILE A 56 22.55 -2.72 31.14
N TRP A 57 22.10 -3.73 30.42
CA TRP A 57 22.87 -4.96 30.26
C TRP A 57 24.25 -4.67 29.66
N LEU A 58 24.30 -3.85 28.60
CA LEU A 58 25.54 -3.42 27.94
C LEU A 58 26.40 -2.57 28.87
N TRP A 59 25.80 -1.62 29.60
CA TRP A 59 26.50 -0.78 30.58
C TRP A 59 27.23 -1.63 31.64
N ARG A 60 26.55 -2.66 32.16
CA ARG A 60 27.12 -3.59 33.14
C ARG A 60 28.14 -4.55 32.52
N TYR A 61 27.90 -4.98 31.28
CA TYR A 61 28.84 -5.82 30.55
C TYR A 61 30.18 -5.10 30.30
N LEU A 62 30.13 -3.80 30.03
CA LEU A 62 31.31 -2.94 29.90
C LEU A 62 31.90 -2.48 31.25
N GLU A 63 31.36 -2.96 32.37
CA GLU A 63 31.79 -2.65 33.74
C GLU A 63 31.82 -1.14 34.05
N LEU A 64 30.94 -0.36 33.41
CA LEU A 64 30.88 1.08 33.60
C LEU A 64 30.37 1.45 35.01
N PRO A 65 30.84 2.57 35.60
CA PRO A 65 30.48 2.95 36.96
C PRO A 65 28.98 3.13 37.16
N GLU A 66 28.42 2.52 38.21
CA GLU A 66 27.03 2.76 38.61
C GLU A 66 26.96 3.85 39.69
N LEU A 67 26.05 4.81 39.52
CA LEU A 67 25.77 5.82 40.55
C LEU A 67 25.21 5.16 41.80
N ARG A 68 25.67 5.57 42.99
CA ARG A 68 25.24 5.03 44.29
C ARG A 68 24.71 6.12 45.23
N GLY A 69 23.98 5.70 46.27
CA GLY A 69 23.52 6.58 47.35
C GLY A 69 22.51 7.65 46.92
N GLN A 70 22.62 8.83 47.51
CA GLN A 70 21.66 9.94 47.29
C GLN A 70 21.68 10.46 45.85
N VAL A 71 22.84 10.46 45.20
CA VAL A 71 23.00 10.89 43.80
C VAL A 71 22.20 9.99 42.85
N ALA A 72 22.24 8.67 43.06
CA ALA A 72 21.44 7.73 42.27
C ALA A 72 19.93 7.93 42.47
N ARG A 73 19.49 8.24 43.71
CA ARG A 73 18.09 8.51 44.02
C ARG A 73 17.63 9.82 43.37
N ALA A 74 18.42 10.89 43.50
CA ALA A 74 18.14 12.18 42.87
C ALA A 74 18.10 12.06 41.34
N GLY A 75 19.03 11.31 40.75
CA GLY A 75 19.03 11.01 39.31
C GLY A 75 17.77 10.29 38.86
N LYS A 76 17.36 9.21 39.56
CA LYS A 76 16.12 8.49 39.25
C LYS A 76 14.88 9.36 39.39
N ILE A 77 14.78 10.18 40.43
CA ILE A 77 13.63 11.09 40.61
C ILE A 77 13.61 12.12 39.48
N THR A 78 14.75 12.72 39.15
CA THR A 78 14.86 13.72 38.08
C THR A 78 14.49 13.11 36.71
N THR A 79 14.99 11.91 36.39
CA THR A 79 14.61 11.19 35.17
C THR A 79 13.13 10.86 35.15
N LEU A 80 12.57 10.38 36.27
CA LEU A 80 11.15 10.06 36.37
C LEU A 80 10.29 11.30 36.12
N VAL A 81 10.59 12.41 36.79
CA VAL A 81 9.88 13.67 36.61
C VAL A 81 9.98 14.16 35.17
N GLY A 82 11.17 14.14 34.57
CA GLY A 82 11.37 14.57 33.19
C GLY A 82 10.60 13.71 32.17
N VAL A 83 10.64 12.38 32.33
CA VAL A 83 9.93 11.45 31.44
C VAL A 83 8.41 11.55 31.62
N LEU A 84 7.91 11.71 32.84
CA LEU A 84 6.48 11.93 33.09
C LEU A 84 6.00 13.26 32.53
N LEU A 85 6.77 14.34 32.73
CA LEU A 85 6.47 15.65 32.14
C LEU A 85 6.38 15.54 30.62
N PHE A 86 7.35 14.87 30.00
CA PHE A 86 7.38 14.63 28.55
C PHE A 86 6.15 13.86 28.07
N ALA A 87 5.78 12.76 28.75
CA ALA A 87 4.59 11.99 28.42
C ALA A 87 3.29 12.82 28.55
N VAL A 88 3.17 13.63 29.61
CA VAL A 88 2.01 14.52 29.81
C VAL A 88 1.90 15.55 28.69
N ILE A 89 3.02 16.17 28.28
CA ILE A 89 3.04 17.13 27.16
C ILE A 89 2.57 16.46 25.86
N PHE A 90 3.06 15.27 25.54
CA PHE A 90 2.68 14.55 24.32
C PHE A 90 1.21 14.12 24.35
N LEU A 91 0.70 13.68 25.50
CA LEU A 91 -0.72 13.37 25.68
C LEU A 91 -1.60 14.61 25.51
N TRP A 92 -1.18 15.76 26.04
CA TRP A 92 -1.89 17.02 25.87
C TRP A 92 -1.90 17.50 24.41
N ARG A 93 -0.81 17.27 23.67
CA ARG A 93 -0.70 17.61 22.24
C ARG A 93 -1.38 16.63 21.30
N LEU A 94 -1.77 15.44 21.76
CA LEU A 94 -2.34 14.37 20.93
C LEU A 94 -3.52 14.84 20.09
N THR A 95 -4.48 15.56 20.67
CA THR A 95 -5.66 16.07 19.92
C THR A 95 -5.23 17.05 18.84
N VAL A 96 -4.32 17.99 19.14
CA VAL A 96 -3.79 18.95 18.16
C VAL A 96 -3.09 18.25 17.01
N TRP A 97 -2.29 17.22 17.31
CA TRP A 97 -1.59 16.45 16.29
C TRP A 97 -2.53 15.63 15.42
N GLN A 98 -3.53 14.96 15.98
CA GLN A 98 -4.55 14.26 15.20
C GLN A 98 -5.34 15.23 14.32
N ASN A 99 -5.78 16.37 14.86
CA ASN A 99 -6.53 17.35 14.10
C ASN A 99 -5.68 18.01 13.01
N SER A 100 -4.36 18.17 13.20
CA SER A 100 -3.49 18.70 12.15
C SER A 100 -3.42 17.86 10.88
N ILE A 101 -3.67 16.54 10.99
CA ILE A 101 -3.79 15.63 9.85
C ILE A 101 -5.22 15.67 9.32
N ARG A 102 -6.23 15.58 10.20
CA ARG A 102 -7.65 15.57 9.82
C ARG A 102 -8.07 16.82 9.05
N GLU A 103 -7.63 18.00 9.50
CA GLU A 103 -7.90 19.28 8.82
C GLU A 103 -7.31 19.31 7.40
N ARG A 104 -6.13 18.73 7.18
CA ARG A 104 -5.49 18.65 5.85
C ARG A 104 -6.18 17.69 4.91
N MET A 105 -6.90 16.72 5.45
CA MET A 105 -7.67 15.72 4.72
C MET A 105 -9.17 16.05 4.71
N GLU A 106 -9.54 17.28 5.06
CA GLU A 106 -10.93 17.76 5.11
C GLU A 106 -11.85 16.90 5.98
N MET A 107 -11.29 16.24 6.99
CA MET A 107 -12.04 15.42 7.93
C MET A 107 -12.51 16.24 9.13
N PRO A 108 -13.70 15.95 9.69
CA PRO A 108 -14.18 16.62 10.90
C PRO A 108 -13.16 16.52 12.05
N PRO A 109 -12.85 17.61 12.76
CA PRO A 109 -11.90 17.56 13.87
C PRO A 109 -12.44 16.70 15.01
N LEU A 110 -11.53 16.08 15.78
CA LEU A 110 -11.86 15.44 17.05
C LEU A 110 -12.01 16.50 18.13
N GLU A 111 -13.16 16.52 18.82
CA GLU A 111 -13.39 17.40 19.98
C GLU A 111 -12.44 17.08 21.13
N SER A 112 -12.15 15.79 21.31
CA SER A 112 -11.16 15.28 22.25
C SER A 112 -10.54 14.01 21.70
N ALA A 113 -9.27 13.79 22.00
CA ALA A 113 -8.65 12.50 21.75
C ALA A 113 -9.24 11.43 22.67
N TYR A 114 -8.83 10.18 22.46
CA TYR A 114 -9.13 9.05 23.35
C TYR A 114 -7.91 8.66 24.21
N PRO A 115 -7.26 9.59 24.96
CA PRO A 115 -5.96 9.34 25.57
C PRO A 115 -6.02 8.20 26.58
N LEU A 116 -7.07 8.13 27.42
CA LEU A 116 -7.22 7.07 28.41
C LEU A 116 -7.38 5.69 27.77
N THR A 117 -8.17 5.58 26.70
CA THR A 117 -8.35 4.34 25.95
C THR A 117 -7.06 3.91 25.28
N VAL A 118 -6.35 4.85 24.63
CA VAL A 118 -5.05 4.60 24.00
C VAL A 118 -4.02 4.13 25.03
N ILE A 119 -3.92 4.80 26.18
CA ILE A 119 -3.03 4.41 27.29
C ILE A 119 -3.38 3.00 27.78
N GLY A 120 -4.66 2.72 28.01
CA GLY A 120 -5.12 1.42 28.49
C GLY A 120 -4.73 0.28 27.54
N ILE A 121 -5.02 0.44 26.24
CA ILE A 121 -4.65 -0.54 25.21
C ILE A 121 -3.12 -0.68 25.14
N ALA A 122 -2.38 0.43 25.15
CA ALA A 122 -0.92 0.40 25.06
C ALA A 122 -0.27 -0.32 26.25
N ILE A 123 -0.76 -0.09 27.47
CA ILE A 123 -0.25 -0.76 28.68
C ILE A 123 -0.56 -2.26 28.62
N VAL A 124 -1.80 -2.64 28.29
CA VAL A 124 -2.20 -4.05 28.21
C VAL A 124 -1.39 -4.76 27.12
N PHE A 125 -1.40 -4.22 25.90
CA PHE A 125 -0.75 -4.84 24.76
C PHE A 125 0.78 -4.85 24.90
N GLY A 126 1.38 -3.73 25.29
CA GLY A 126 2.82 -3.65 25.58
C GLY A 126 3.23 -4.57 26.73
N GLY A 127 2.39 -4.69 27.76
CA GLY A 127 2.58 -5.63 28.86
C GLY A 127 2.58 -7.10 28.41
N VAL A 128 1.66 -7.47 27.50
CA VAL A 128 1.62 -8.81 26.88
C VAL A 128 2.90 -9.07 26.08
N LEU A 129 3.35 -8.11 25.26
CA LEU A 129 4.59 -8.25 24.49
C LEU A 129 5.83 -8.40 25.38
N ILE A 130 5.93 -7.61 26.44
CA ILE A 130 7.02 -7.71 27.43
C ILE A 130 6.97 -9.06 28.16
N ALA A 131 5.77 -9.53 28.54
CA ALA A 131 5.58 -10.83 29.17
C ALA A 131 6.01 -11.98 28.25
N ALA A 132 5.62 -11.92 26.97
CA ALA A 132 6.03 -12.89 25.95
C ALA A 132 7.56 -12.88 25.76
N ALA A 133 8.19 -11.71 25.67
CA ALA A 133 9.65 -11.59 25.56
C ALA A 133 10.37 -12.15 26.79
N ARG A 134 9.86 -11.89 28.01
CA ARG A 134 10.38 -12.47 29.25
C ARG A 134 10.19 -13.98 29.31
N MET A 135 9.09 -14.51 28.80
CA MET A 135 8.83 -15.95 28.71
C MET A 135 9.85 -16.62 27.78
N LEU A 136 10.13 -16.03 26.62
CA LEU A 136 11.20 -16.49 25.72
C LEU A 136 12.59 -16.46 26.39
N GLY A 137 12.90 -15.39 27.12
CA GLY A 137 14.12 -15.31 27.94
C GLY A 137 14.18 -16.39 29.04
N GLY A 138 13.04 -16.72 29.65
CA GLY A 138 12.90 -17.82 30.60
C GLY A 138 13.16 -19.18 29.94
N CYS A 139 12.60 -19.43 28.75
CA CYS A 139 12.86 -20.63 27.95
C CYS A 139 14.35 -20.74 27.58
N PHE A 140 15.00 -19.63 27.22
CA PHE A 140 16.44 -19.57 26.98
C PHE A 140 17.22 -20.02 28.20
N ILE A 141 16.97 -19.43 29.36
CA ILE A 141 17.69 -19.77 30.60
C ILE A 141 17.44 -21.23 31.00
N TRP A 142 16.20 -21.71 30.85
CA TRP A 142 15.86 -23.09 31.15
C TRP A 142 16.60 -24.08 30.24
N LEU A 143 16.60 -23.83 28.93
CA LEU A 143 17.24 -24.69 27.96
C LEU A 143 18.77 -24.66 28.09
N ASP A 144 19.37 -23.47 28.26
CA ASP A 144 20.80 -23.31 28.51
C ASP A 144 21.24 -24.07 29.78
N ARG A 145 20.49 -23.95 30.88
CA ARG A 145 20.79 -24.72 32.11
C ARG A 145 20.70 -26.22 31.88
N ARG A 146 19.78 -26.71 31.05
CA ARG A 146 19.63 -28.14 30.77
C ARG A 146 20.79 -28.66 29.90
N LEU A 147 21.15 -27.92 28.86
CA LEU A 147 22.24 -28.27 27.93
C LEU A 147 23.62 -28.13 28.57
N SER A 148 23.82 -27.15 29.46
CA SER A 148 25.07 -26.92 30.19
C SER A 148 25.50 -28.09 31.09
N ARG A 149 24.61 -29.07 31.32
CA ARG A 149 24.94 -30.33 32.01
C ARG A 149 25.68 -31.33 31.13
N TRP A 150 25.60 -31.18 29.81
CA TRP A 150 26.13 -32.12 28.81
C TRP A 150 27.26 -31.50 27.99
N VAL A 151 27.25 -30.17 27.82
CA VAL A 151 28.25 -29.44 27.01
C VAL A 151 28.82 -28.23 27.75
N PRO A 152 30.02 -27.74 27.38
CA PRO A 152 30.60 -26.53 27.95
C PRO A 152 29.67 -25.31 27.84
N ARG A 153 29.72 -24.41 28.83
CA ARG A 153 28.82 -23.25 28.94
C ARG A 153 28.73 -22.38 27.67
N ARG A 154 29.85 -22.19 26.96
CA ARG A 154 29.88 -21.40 25.72
C ARG A 154 29.12 -22.11 24.59
N VAL A 155 29.31 -23.42 24.48
CA VAL A 155 28.62 -24.27 23.48
C VAL A 155 27.12 -24.35 23.78
N SER A 156 26.75 -24.47 25.06
CA SER A 156 25.35 -24.44 25.51
C SER A 156 24.62 -23.18 25.05
N LYS A 157 25.19 -21.99 25.30
CA LYS A 157 24.60 -20.71 24.88
C LYS A 157 24.41 -20.61 23.37
N VAL A 158 25.39 -21.06 22.58
CA VAL A 158 25.29 -21.07 21.11
C VAL A 158 24.20 -22.02 20.66
N LEU A 159 24.17 -23.26 21.17
CA LEU A 159 23.13 -24.24 20.83
C LEU A 159 21.74 -23.77 21.24
N THR A 160 21.57 -23.23 22.44
CA THR A 160 20.30 -22.65 22.90
C THR A 160 19.85 -21.51 21.99
N THR A 161 20.76 -20.63 21.60
CA THR A 161 20.47 -19.52 20.66
C THR A 161 20.02 -20.09 19.32
N VAL A 162 20.79 -21.00 18.72
CA VAL A 162 20.46 -21.61 17.42
C VAL A 162 19.12 -22.34 17.47
N ILE A 163 18.86 -23.15 18.50
CA ILE A 163 17.61 -23.91 18.65
C ILE A 163 16.42 -22.96 18.81
N LEU A 164 16.50 -21.97 19.69
CA LEU A 164 15.39 -21.04 19.91
C LEU A 164 15.18 -20.10 18.73
N SER A 165 16.25 -19.63 18.07
CA SER A 165 16.15 -18.86 16.83
C SER A 165 15.53 -19.69 15.72
N TYR A 166 15.95 -20.94 15.54
CA TYR A 166 15.35 -21.85 14.56
C TYR A 166 13.88 -22.10 14.85
N LEU A 167 13.52 -22.43 16.10
CA LEU A 167 12.12 -22.62 16.50
C LEU A 167 11.31 -21.35 16.30
N LEU A 168 11.84 -20.17 16.65
CA LEU A 168 11.17 -18.90 16.43
C LEU A 168 10.93 -18.66 14.94
N ILE A 169 11.95 -18.87 14.10
CA ILE A 169 11.85 -18.72 12.64
C ILE A 169 10.82 -19.71 12.07
N VAL A 170 10.84 -20.97 12.50
CA VAL A 170 9.90 -22.00 12.03
C VAL A 170 8.48 -21.71 12.51
N ILE A 171 8.30 -21.24 13.75
CA ILE A 171 6.97 -20.87 14.27
C ILE A 171 6.46 -19.64 13.52
N VAL A 172 7.28 -18.60 13.34
CA VAL A 172 6.91 -17.37 12.65
C VAL A 172 6.65 -17.60 11.16
N ASN A 173 7.58 -18.22 10.43
CA ASN A 173 7.49 -18.41 8.98
C ASN A 173 6.71 -19.67 8.58
N GLY A 174 6.80 -20.73 9.37
CA GLY A 174 6.23 -22.04 9.05
C GLY A 174 4.80 -22.22 9.53
N VAL A 175 4.46 -21.71 10.72
CA VAL A 175 3.13 -21.90 11.34
C VAL A 175 2.31 -20.62 11.27
N LEU A 176 2.82 -19.49 11.76
CA LEU A 176 2.07 -18.23 11.80
C LEU A 176 1.87 -17.62 10.42
N ALA A 177 2.92 -17.43 9.62
CA ALA A 177 2.77 -16.81 8.31
C ALA A 177 1.94 -17.68 7.36
N ARG A 178 2.24 -18.98 7.26
CA ARG A 178 1.50 -19.90 6.39
C ARG A 178 0.07 -20.19 6.88
N ALA A 179 -0.16 -20.36 8.19
CA ALA A 179 -1.53 -20.53 8.69
C ALA A 179 -2.31 -19.21 8.64
N ALA A 180 -1.71 -18.06 8.90
CA ALA A 180 -2.39 -16.77 8.72
C ALA A 180 -2.73 -16.52 7.26
N LEU A 181 -1.84 -16.90 6.32
CA LEU A 181 -2.13 -16.81 4.88
C LEU A 181 -3.19 -17.82 4.44
N HIS A 182 -3.15 -19.07 4.90
CA HIS A 182 -4.20 -20.04 4.58
C HIS A 182 -5.54 -19.67 5.23
N VAL A 183 -5.55 -19.13 6.45
CA VAL A 183 -6.77 -18.66 7.11
C VAL A 183 -7.26 -17.39 6.44
N ALA A 184 -6.39 -16.44 6.10
CA ALA A 184 -6.75 -15.23 5.36
C ALA A 184 -7.28 -15.59 3.97
N ASP A 185 -6.56 -16.40 3.18
CA ASP A 185 -7.03 -16.89 1.88
C ASP A 185 -8.37 -17.61 2.02
N ASN A 186 -8.55 -18.51 3.01
CA ASN A 186 -9.83 -19.21 3.19
C ASN A 186 -10.95 -18.29 3.68
N VAL A 187 -10.67 -17.26 4.49
CA VAL A 187 -11.67 -16.30 4.97
C VAL A 187 -12.03 -15.32 3.86
N PHE A 188 -11.05 -14.75 3.16
CA PHE A 188 -11.28 -13.83 2.05
C PHE A 188 -11.89 -14.54 0.85
N SER A 189 -11.45 -15.75 0.51
CA SER A 189 -12.09 -16.58 -0.53
C SER A 189 -13.51 -16.97 -0.14
N LYS A 190 -13.80 -17.25 1.13
CA LYS A 190 -15.19 -17.51 1.57
C LYS A 190 -16.04 -16.25 1.64
N ILE A 191 -15.47 -15.08 1.95
CA ILE A 191 -16.18 -13.81 1.87
C ILE A 191 -16.48 -13.46 0.40
N ASP A 192 -15.55 -13.78 -0.51
CA ASP A 192 -15.76 -13.68 -1.96
C ASP A 192 -16.89 -14.62 -2.42
N GLU A 193 -16.90 -15.88 -1.95
CA GLU A 193 -17.92 -16.90 -2.31
C GLU A 193 -19.29 -16.68 -1.65
N VAL A 194 -19.36 -16.21 -0.40
CA VAL A 194 -20.63 -16.08 0.37
C VAL A 194 -21.39 -14.80 0.02
N VAL A 195 -20.74 -13.82 -0.61
CA VAL A 195 -21.37 -12.56 -1.06
C VAL A 195 -21.54 -12.53 -2.58
N ASP A 196 -21.32 -13.66 -3.26
CA ASP A 196 -21.33 -13.81 -4.72
C ASP A 196 -22.75 -13.93 -5.31
N GLU A 197 -23.77 -14.16 -4.47
CA GLU A 197 -25.16 -14.45 -4.89
C GLU A 197 -25.94 -13.23 -5.43
N GLU A 198 -25.40 -12.01 -5.32
CA GLU A 198 -26.15 -10.77 -5.64
C GLU A 198 -25.79 -10.13 -7.00
N ILE A 199 -24.72 -10.54 -7.69
CA ILE A 199 -24.33 -9.94 -8.98
C ILE A 199 -24.86 -10.80 -10.14
N PRO A 200 -25.86 -10.31 -10.91
CA PRO A 200 -26.44 -11.09 -12.00
C PRO A 200 -25.43 -11.33 -13.12
N GLN A 201 -25.45 -12.54 -13.66
CA GLN A 201 -24.67 -12.88 -14.85
C GLN A 201 -25.13 -12.01 -16.04
N PRO A 202 -24.21 -11.41 -16.82
CA PRO A 202 -24.59 -10.65 -18.00
C PRO A 202 -25.22 -11.55 -19.06
N THR A 203 -26.29 -11.05 -19.69
CA THR A 203 -27.00 -11.75 -20.77
C THR A 203 -26.53 -11.33 -22.16
N ASP A 204 -25.75 -10.26 -22.27
CA ASP A 204 -25.15 -9.84 -23.54
C ASP A 204 -24.13 -10.89 -23.98
N PRO A 205 -24.27 -11.51 -25.17
CA PRO A 205 -23.32 -12.49 -25.66
C PRO A 205 -21.90 -11.93 -25.81
N PHE A 206 -21.73 -10.61 -25.97
CA PHE A 206 -20.42 -9.95 -26.08
C PHE A 206 -19.80 -9.55 -24.73
N ALA A 207 -20.51 -9.73 -23.62
CA ALA A 207 -19.94 -9.53 -22.29
C ALA A 207 -19.08 -10.74 -21.87
N SER A 208 -17.99 -10.48 -21.16
CA SER A 208 -17.23 -11.55 -20.51
C SER A 208 -18.07 -12.21 -19.42
N GLY A 209 -17.97 -13.53 -19.26
CA GLY A 209 -18.77 -14.25 -18.28
C GLY A 209 -20.23 -14.51 -18.68
N SER A 210 -20.67 -14.07 -19.87
CA SER A 210 -21.97 -14.46 -20.44
C SER A 210 -22.04 -15.96 -20.76
N PRO A 211 -23.22 -16.52 -21.06
CA PRO A 211 -23.34 -17.93 -21.48
C PRO A 211 -22.47 -18.29 -22.71
N GLU A 212 -22.20 -17.32 -23.60
CA GLU A 212 -21.38 -17.44 -24.80
C GLU A 212 -19.88 -17.21 -24.54
N SER A 213 -19.51 -16.75 -23.34
CA SER A 213 -18.12 -16.46 -22.96
C SER A 213 -17.28 -17.73 -22.81
N LEU A 214 -15.99 -17.62 -23.16
CA LEU A 214 -15.00 -18.67 -22.87
C LEU A 214 -14.67 -18.75 -21.37
N ILE A 215 -15.02 -17.71 -20.61
CA ILE A 215 -14.79 -17.59 -19.18
C ILE A 215 -16.11 -17.86 -18.48
N THR A 216 -16.19 -18.89 -17.65
CA THR A 216 -17.42 -19.17 -16.91
C THR A 216 -17.64 -18.12 -15.81
N TRP A 217 -18.87 -17.62 -15.65
CA TRP A 217 -19.23 -16.63 -14.64
C TRP A 217 -18.77 -17.02 -13.23
N ASP A 218 -18.98 -18.28 -12.86
CA ASP A 218 -18.58 -18.82 -11.56
C ASP A 218 -17.06 -18.84 -11.34
N SER A 219 -16.26 -18.79 -12.41
CA SER A 219 -14.81 -18.74 -12.27
C SER A 219 -14.28 -17.34 -11.91
N ILE A 220 -15.07 -16.31 -12.17
CA ILE A 220 -14.74 -14.89 -11.92
C ILE A 220 -15.01 -14.59 -10.44
N GLY A 221 -14.01 -14.04 -9.74
CA GLY A 221 -14.20 -13.56 -8.37
C GLY A 221 -15.03 -12.28 -8.33
N ARG A 222 -15.57 -11.92 -7.15
CA ARG A 222 -16.53 -10.80 -7.01
C ARG A 222 -16.06 -9.51 -7.65
N GLN A 223 -14.81 -9.11 -7.41
CA GLN A 223 -14.24 -7.86 -7.93
C GLN A 223 -14.16 -7.86 -9.47
N GLY A 224 -13.93 -9.03 -10.07
CA GLY A 224 -13.98 -9.20 -11.52
C GLY A 224 -15.40 -9.11 -12.06
N LYS A 225 -16.38 -9.68 -11.34
CA LYS A 225 -17.80 -9.57 -11.69
C LYS A 225 -18.27 -8.13 -11.65
N GLU A 226 -17.98 -7.41 -10.56
CA GLU A 226 -18.26 -5.97 -10.41
C GLU A 226 -17.65 -5.16 -11.57
N PHE A 227 -16.40 -5.43 -11.95
CA PHE A 227 -15.76 -4.79 -13.11
C PHE A 227 -16.48 -5.09 -14.43
N VAL A 228 -16.88 -6.35 -14.67
CA VAL A 228 -17.53 -6.75 -15.92
C VAL A 228 -18.90 -6.09 -16.09
N VAL A 229 -19.72 -6.02 -15.02
CA VAL A 229 -21.10 -5.51 -15.10
C VAL A 229 -21.27 -4.05 -14.67
N ALA A 230 -20.19 -3.37 -14.28
CA ALA A 230 -20.28 -1.98 -13.84
C ALA A 230 -20.77 -1.03 -14.96
N GLU A 231 -21.39 0.07 -14.58
CA GLU A 231 -21.58 1.23 -15.47
C GLU A 231 -20.21 1.86 -15.83
N PRO A 232 -20.11 2.72 -16.85
CA PRO A 232 -21.17 3.18 -17.74
C PRO A 232 -21.49 2.18 -18.88
N SER A 233 -22.78 2.00 -19.14
CA SER A 233 -23.30 1.40 -20.37
C SER A 233 -23.30 2.40 -21.53
N GLN A 234 -23.50 1.90 -22.77
CA GLN A 234 -23.73 2.76 -23.94
C GLN A 234 -24.84 3.80 -23.71
N GLU A 235 -25.93 3.44 -23.02
CA GLU A 235 -27.03 4.38 -22.72
C GLU A 235 -26.53 5.54 -21.85
N THR A 236 -25.84 5.22 -20.75
CA THR A 236 -25.25 6.21 -19.83
C THR A 236 -24.23 7.12 -20.53
N LEU A 237 -23.40 6.55 -21.41
CA LEU A 237 -22.42 7.32 -22.20
C LEU A 237 -23.12 8.26 -23.18
N THR A 238 -24.10 7.75 -23.92
CA THR A 238 -24.90 8.52 -24.90
C THR A 238 -25.65 9.67 -24.23
N GLU A 239 -26.25 9.43 -23.07
CA GLU A 239 -26.96 10.47 -22.31
C GLU A 239 -26.01 11.60 -21.88
N PHE A 240 -24.80 11.27 -21.43
CA PHE A 240 -23.84 12.27 -20.97
C PHE A 240 -23.18 13.05 -22.12
N LEU A 241 -22.78 12.36 -23.18
CA LEU A 241 -22.03 12.94 -24.30
C LEU A 241 -22.95 13.62 -25.33
N GLY A 242 -24.18 13.15 -25.48
CA GLY A 242 -25.13 13.69 -26.46
C GLY A 242 -24.83 13.27 -27.91
N GLU A 243 -24.07 12.20 -28.09
CA GLU A 243 -23.70 11.62 -29.38
C GLU A 243 -23.82 10.09 -29.34
N ASP A 244 -23.78 9.43 -30.50
CA ASP A 244 -23.82 7.97 -30.58
C ASP A 244 -22.52 7.37 -29.99
N THR A 245 -22.65 6.52 -28.98
CA THR A 245 -21.53 5.85 -28.30
C THR A 245 -21.57 4.35 -28.53
N VAL A 246 -20.59 3.60 -28.02
CA VAL A 246 -20.57 2.12 -28.06
C VAL A 246 -20.38 1.54 -26.67
N ASP A 247 -20.77 0.28 -26.46
CA ASP A 247 -20.52 -0.39 -25.18
C ASP A 247 -19.01 -0.65 -24.96
N PRO A 248 -18.46 -0.28 -23.79
CA PRO A 248 -17.10 -0.62 -23.42
C PRO A 248 -16.86 -2.13 -23.40
N VAL A 249 -15.70 -2.56 -23.91
CA VAL A 249 -15.29 -3.97 -23.86
C VAL A 249 -14.49 -4.23 -22.59
N ARG A 250 -14.99 -5.13 -21.74
CA ARG A 250 -14.32 -5.51 -20.50
C ARG A 250 -14.08 -7.01 -20.44
N VAL A 251 -12.81 -7.39 -20.32
CA VAL A 251 -12.38 -8.79 -20.22
C VAL A 251 -11.68 -9.03 -18.89
N TYR A 252 -12.20 -9.99 -18.12
CA TYR A 252 -11.65 -10.33 -16.82
C TYR A 252 -11.59 -11.84 -16.62
N VAL A 253 -10.37 -12.38 -16.48
CA VAL A 253 -10.16 -13.80 -16.18
C VAL A 253 -9.98 -13.98 -14.67
N GLY A 254 -10.90 -14.74 -14.07
CA GLY A 254 -10.87 -15.08 -12.66
C GLY A 254 -9.73 -16.03 -12.28
N LEU A 255 -9.36 -16.05 -11.00
CA LEU A 255 -8.27 -16.90 -10.51
C LEU A 255 -8.57 -18.40 -10.72
N ARG A 256 -9.87 -18.78 -10.64
CA ARG A 256 -10.35 -20.16 -10.76
C ARG A 256 -10.48 -20.65 -12.20
N SER A 257 -10.38 -19.77 -13.20
CA SER A 257 -10.67 -20.14 -14.60
C SER A 257 -9.68 -21.16 -15.16
N THR A 258 -8.40 -21.07 -14.80
CA THR A 258 -7.36 -22.04 -15.19
C THR A 258 -6.29 -22.18 -14.09
N GLN A 259 -5.42 -23.20 -14.20
CA GLN A 259 -4.42 -23.49 -13.16
C GLN A 259 -3.25 -22.52 -13.15
N THR A 260 -2.73 -22.12 -14.33
CA THR A 260 -1.53 -21.26 -14.42
C THR A 260 -1.85 -19.84 -14.90
N MET A 261 -0.98 -18.89 -14.58
CA MET A 261 -1.09 -17.50 -15.07
C MET A 261 -1.02 -17.43 -16.59
N GLN A 262 -0.16 -18.24 -17.23
CA GLN A 262 -0.02 -18.28 -18.68
C GLN A 262 -1.30 -18.82 -19.37
N GLN A 263 -1.97 -19.80 -18.76
CA GLN A 263 -3.25 -20.27 -19.25
C GLN A 263 -4.35 -19.21 -19.10
N ARG A 264 -4.36 -18.45 -17.99
CA ARG A 264 -5.29 -17.34 -17.79
C ARG A 264 -5.05 -16.22 -18.81
N ALA A 265 -3.79 -15.88 -19.09
CA ALA A 265 -3.43 -14.89 -20.10
C ALA A 265 -3.90 -15.30 -21.51
N LYS A 266 -3.72 -16.57 -21.89
CA LYS A 266 -4.24 -17.11 -23.15
C LYS A 266 -5.75 -17.06 -23.23
N LEU A 267 -6.43 -17.45 -22.15
CA LEU A 267 -7.89 -17.35 -22.07
C LEU A 267 -8.36 -15.89 -22.20
N ALA A 268 -7.65 -14.94 -21.58
CA ALA A 268 -7.93 -13.52 -21.71
C ALA A 268 -7.77 -13.04 -23.15
N LEU A 269 -6.71 -13.46 -23.85
CA LEU A 269 -6.50 -13.13 -25.25
C LEU A 269 -7.63 -13.67 -26.15
N GLU A 270 -8.01 -14.93 -25.99
CA GLU A 270 -9.05 -15.55 -26.81
C GLU A 270 -10.43 -14.93 -26.55
N GLU A 271 -10.75 -14.62 -25.30
CA GLU A 271 -11.98 -13.89 -24.98
C GLU A 271 -11.95 -12.47 -25.56
N LEU A 272 -10.82 -11.75 -25.44
CA LEU A 272 -10.65 -10.41 -25.99
C LEU A 272 -10.84 -10.37 -27.51
N LYS A 273 -10.38 -11.39 -28.24
CA LYS A 273 -10.66 -11.54 -29.67
C LYS A 273 -12.15 -11.77 -29.93
N ARG A 274 -12.78 -12.66 -29.16
CA ARG A 274 -14.20 -13.04 -29.32
C ARG A 274 -15.13 -11.82 -29.21
N VAL A 275 -14.83 -10.93 -28.27
CA VAL A 275 -15.66 -9.74 -27.97
C VAL A 275 -15.25 -8.50 -28.76
N GLY A 276 -14.36 -8.63 -29.76
CA GLY A 276 -13.96 -7.51 -30.63
C GLY A 276 -13.08 -6.46 -29.93
N GLY A 277 -12.34 -6.84 -28.88
CA GLY A 277 -11.53 -5.88 -28.12
C GLY A 277 -10.37 -5.26 -28.90
N PHE A 278 -9.94 -5.90 -29.99
CA PHE A 278 -8.92 -5.35 -30.90
C PHE A 278 -9.52 -4.46 -32.00
N ASP A 279 -10.85 -4.35 -32.09
CA ASP A 279 -11.53 -3.43 -33.02
C ASP A 279 -11.76 -2.05 -32.39
N ARG A 280 -11.41 -1.88 -31.11
CA ARG A 280 -11.53 -0.62 -30.36
C ARG A 280 -10.38 0.33 -30.67
N SER A 281 -10.58 1.64 -30.47
CA SER A 281 -9.48 2.62 -30.60
C SER A 281 -8.48 2.55 -29.45
N ILE A 282 -8.93 2.21 -28.24
CA ILE A 282 -8.12 2.18 -27.01
C ILE A 282 -8.12 0.77 -26.42
N LEU A 283 -6.94 0.18 -26.22
CA LEU A 283 -6.77 -1.09 -25.51
C LEU A 283 -5.91 -0.89 -24.25
N VAL A 284 -6.42 -1.26 -23.09
CA VAL A 284 -5.70 -1.20 -21.82
C VAL A 284 -5.46 -2.59 -21.27
N VAL A 285 -4.18 -2.93 -21.06
CA VAL A 285 -3.80 -4.08 -20.24
C VAL A 285 -3.69 -3.60 -18.79
N ALA A 286 -4.71 -3.93 -18.00
CA ALA A 286 -4.84 -3.49 -16.62
C ALA A 286 -4.39 -4.60 -15.66
N THR A 287 -3.49 -4.26 -14.74
CA THR A 287 -3.10 -5.16 -13.65
C THR A 287 -3.90 -4.81 -12.41
N PRO A 288 -4.68 -5.75 -11.83
CA PRO A 288 -5.50 -5.46 -10.67
C PRO A 288 -4.69 -5.39 -9.37
N THR A 289 -5.32 -4.86 -8.33
CA THR A 289 -4.82 -4.94 -6.95
C THR A 289 -4.86 -6.38 -6.42
N GLY A 290 -4.38 -6.61 -5.19
CA GLY A 290 -4.24 -7.96 -4.64
C GLY A 290 -5.55 -8.76 -4.55
N THR A 291 -6.70 -8.10 -4.38
CA THR A 291 -8.03 -8.74 -4.34
C THR A 291 -8.61 -9.01 -5.73
N GLY A 292 -7.96 -8.56 -6.80
CA GLY A 292 -8.54 -8.53 -8.14
C GLY A 292 -9.24 -7.22 -8.50
N TRP A 293 -9.29 -6.24 -7.60
CA TRP A 293 -10.00 -4.98 -7.84
C TRP A 293 -9.26 -4.07 -8.82
N LEU A 294 -10.02 -3.51 -9.76
CA LEU A 294 -9.66 -2.38 -10.61
C LEU A 294 -10.46 -1.16 -10.15
N ASP A 295 -9.80 0.00 -10.08
CA ASP A 295 -10.41 1.22 -9.57
C ASP A 295 -11.46 1.76 -10.58
N PRO A 296 -12.75 1.86 -10.22
CA PRO A 296 -13.80 2.42 -11.07
C PRO A 296 -13.48 3.84 -11.53
N GLY A 297 -12.81 4.64 -10.68
CA GLY A 297 -12.38 5.99 -11.03
C GLY A 297 -11.37 5.99 -12.18
N ALA A 298 -10.57 4.94 -12.34
CA ALA A 298 -9.64 4.79 -13.45
C ALA A 298 -10.32 4.19 -14.70
N VAL A 299 -11.21 3.21 -14.51
CA VAL A 299 -11.89 2.50 -15.61
C VAL A 299 -12.95 3.38 -16.25
N HIS A 300 -13.91 3.85 -15.47
CA HIS A 300 -15.10 4.52 -16.00
C HIS A 300 -14.74 5.87 -16.63
N THR A 301 -13.81 6.62 -16.03
CA THR A 301 -13.41 7.93 -16.57
C THR A 301 -12.77 7.79 -17.95
N LEU A 302 -11.99 6.73 -18.21
CA LEU A 302 -11.45 6.45 -19.53
C LEU A 302 -12.57 6.15 -20.55
N GLU A 303 -13.57 5.38 -20.15
CA GLU A 303 -14.71 5.02 -21.00
C GLU A 303 -15.55 6.24 -21.37
N PHE A 304 -15.77 7.17 -20.43
CA PHE A 304 -16.37 8.48 -20.76
C PHE A 304 -15.51 9.27 -21.74
N LEU A 305 -14.20 9.36 -21.50
CA LEU A 305 -13.30 10.15 -22.34
C LEU A 305 -13.24 9.67 -23.80
N HIS A 306 -13.49 8.39 -24.05
CA HIS A 306 -13.43 7.78 -25.38
C HIS A 306 -14.79 7.24 -25.87
N ALA A 307 -15.91 7.75 -25.34
CA ALA A 307 -17.26 7.37 -25.78
C ALA A 307 -17.52 5.85 -25.81
N GLY A 308 -16.90 5.13 -24.87
CA GLY A 308 -16.96 3.67 -24.76
C GLY A 308 -16.13 2.89 -25.79
N ASP A 309 -15.44 3.56 -26.73
CA ASP A 309 -14.54 2.94 -27.70
C ASP A 309 -13.21 2.48 -27.07
N THR A 310 -13.35 1.62 -26.08
CA THR A 310 -12.28 1.11 -25.23
C THR A 310 -12.43 -0.38 -25.02
N ALA A 311 -11.30 -1.06 -24.89
CA ALA A 311 -11.19 -2.42 -24.43
C ALA A 311 -10.24 -2.47 -23.22
N ILE A 312 -10.67 -3.07 -22.12
CA ILE A 312 -9.86 -3.24 -20.91
C ILE A 312 -9.78 -4.72 -20.60
N VAL A 313 -8.57 -5.27 -20.58
CA VAL A 313 -8.29 -6.68 -20.29
C VAL A 313 -7.50 -6.82 -18.99
N SER A 314 -7.93 -7.74 -18.13
CA SER A 314 -7.35 -8.00 -16.82
C SER A 314 -7.43 -9.48 -16.44
N MET A 315 -6.59 -9.90 -15.50
CA MET A 315 -6.71 -11.21 -14.86
C MET A 315 -6.31 -11.18 -13.40
N GLN A 316 -7.00 -12.00 -12.60
CA GLN A 316 -6.77 -12.10 -11.17
C GLN A 316 -5.56 -13.01 -10.84
N TYR A 317 -4.81 -12.64 -9.80
CA TYR A 317 -3.68 -13.43 -9.30
C TYR A 317 -3.73 -13.75 -7.79
N SER A 318 -4.61 -13.11 -7.02
CA SER A 318 -4.77 -13.34 -5.58
C SER A 318 -6.16 -12.91 -5.09
N TYR A 319 -6.49 -13.34 -3.87
CA TYR A 319 -7.63 -12.87 -3.07
C TYR A 319 -7.19 -12.00 -1.89
N LEU A 320 -5.88 -11.84 -1.67
CA LEU A 320 -5.34 -11.15 -0.50
C LEU A 320 -5.37 -9.63 -0.70
N PRO A 321 -5.79 -8.86 0.32
CA PRO A 321 -5.63 -7.40 0.33
C PRO A 321 -4.19 -6.97 0.01
N SER A 322 -4.04 -5.87 -0.73
CA SER A 322 -2.75 -5.43 -1.28
C SER A 322 -1.64 -5.28 -0.23
N TRP A 323 -1.97 -4.76 0.95
CA TRP A 323 -0.99 -4.57 2.03
C TRP A 323 -0.41 -5.90 2.54
N ILE A 324 -1.18 -6.99 2.53
CA ILE A 324 -0.71 -8.33 2.90
C ILE A 324 0.19 -8.87 1.79
N THR A 325 -0.28 -8.80 0.54
CA THR A 325 0.46 -9.32 -0.62
C THR A 325 1.80 -8.61 -0.80
N ILE A 326 1.88 -7.30 -0.57
CA ILE A 326 3.14 -6.52 -0.57
C ILE A 326 4.17 -7.09 0.42
N LEU A 327 3.73 -7.50 1.61
CA LEU A 327 4.60 -7.98 2.67
C LEU A 327 5.03 -9.44 2.48
N VAL A 328 4.23 -10.24 1.75
CA VAL A 328 4.37 -11.70 1.70
C VAL A 328 4.85 -12.19 0.34
N ASP A 329 4.27 -11.70 -0.76
CA ASP A 329 4.55 -12.19 -2.11
C ASP A 329 4.29 -11.10 -3.18
N PRO A 330 5.08 -10.01 -3.18
CA PRO A 330 4.91 -8.91 -4.13
C PRO A 330 5.22 -9.30 -5.59
N ASN A 331 5.96 -10.39 -5.81
CA ASN A 331 6.32 -10.83 -7.16
C ASN A 331 5.14 -11.41 -7.94
N ARG A 332 4.13 -11.96 -7.24
CA ARG A 332 2.93 -12.52 -7.87
C ARG A 332 2.23 -11.55 -8.82
N SER A 333 2.18 -10.27 -8.45
CA SER A 333 1.61 -9.22 -9.30
C SER A 333 2.44 -9.01 -10.58
N ARG A 334 3.77 -8.96 -10.47
CA ARG A 334 4.69 -8.79 -11.62
C ARG A 334 4.61 -9.96 -12.59
N ASP A 335 4.58 -11.17 -12.07
CA ASP A 335 4.52 -12.38 -12.90
C ASP A 335 3.18 -12.48 -13.63
N SER A 336 2.08 -12.09 -12.96
CA SER A 336 0.77 -11.98 -13.59
C SER A 336 0.75 -10.90 -14.67
N ALA A 337 1.19 -9.69 -14.36
CA ALA A 337 1.21 -8.58 -15.32
C ALA A 337 2.01 -8.93 -16.58
N ARG A 338 3.20 -9.54 -16.44
CA ARG A 338 4.01 -10.01 -17.57
C ARG A 338 3.29 -11.07 -18.38
N ALA A 339 2.73 -12.09 -17.73
CA ALA A 339 2.05 -13.17 -18.44
C ALA A 339 0.89 -12.64 -19.30
N LEU A 340 0.08 -11.72 -18.78
CA LEU A 340 -1.01 -11.11 -19.55
C LEU A 340 -0.46 -10.20 -20.66
N PHE A 341 0.44 -9.29 -20.31
CA PHE A 341 1.00 -8.32 -21.26
C PHE A 341 1.70 -9.02 -22.43
N ASP A 342 2.55 -10.01 -22.19
CA ASP A 342 3.31 -10.70 -23.23
C ASP A 342 2.38 -11.39 -24.24
N GLU A 343 1.29 -12.01 -23.76
CA GLU A 343 0.32 -12.70 -24.62
C GLU A 343 -0.49 -11.71 -25.47
N ILE A 344 -0.99 -10.62 -24.87
CA ILE A 344 -1.73 -9.57 -25.59
C ILE A 344 -0.83 -8.82 -26.58
N TYR A 345 0.36 -8.40 -26.14
CA TYR A 345 1.32 -7.66 -26.95
C TYR A 345 1.87 -8.51 -28.11
N ALA A 346 2.07 -9.82 -27.91
CA ALA A 346 2.46 -10.72 -28.99
C ALA A 346 1.42 -10.74 -30.11
N TYR A 347 0.13 -10.81 -29.78
CA TYR A 347 -0.92 -10.75 -30.79
C TYR A 347 -1.11 -9.35 -31.38
N TRP A 348 -1.14 -8.31 -30.56
CA TRP A 348 -1.28 -6.92 -31.00
C TRP A 348 -0.24 -6.50 -32.05
N ARG A 349 1.00 -6.99 -31.94
CA ARG A 349 2.05 -6.74 -32.94
C ARG A 349 1.81 -7.39 -34.29
N THR A 350 0.98 -8.43 -34.37
CA THR A 350 0.63 -9.08 -35.63
C THR A 350 -0.41 -8.30 -36.44
N LEU A 351 -1.10 -7.36 -35.79
CA LEU A 351 -2.11 -6.51 -36.44
C LEU A 351 -1.45 -5.40 -37.28
N PRO A 352 -2.10 -4.94 -38.36
CA PRO A 352 -1.64 -3.78 -39.13
C PRO A 352 -1.45 -2.56 -38.21
N LYS A 353 -0.32 -1.85 -38.39
CA LYS A 353 0.06 -0.75 -37.48
C LYS A 353 -0.93 0.42 -37.48
N ASP A 354 -1.60 0.63 -38.61
CA ASP A 354 -2.54 1.74 -38.80
C ASP A 354 -3.97 1.39 -38.35
N ASP A 355 -4.28 0.09 -38.19
CA ASP A 355 -5.64 -0.39 -37.84
C ASP A 355 -5.75 -0.92 -36.40
N ARG A 356 -4.61 -1.13 -35.71
CA ARG A 356 -4.60 -1.70 -34.35
C ARG A 356 -4.89 -0.64 -33.28
N PRO A 357 -5.51 -1.01 -32.14
CA PRO A 357 -5.77 -0.11 -31.02
C PRO A 357 -4.49 0.54 -30.51
N LYS A 358 -4.60 1.75 -29.98
CA LYS A 358 -3.55 2.30 -29.11
C LYS A 358 -3.51 1.49 -27.82
N LEU A 359 -2.37 0.90 -27.51
CA LEU A 359 -2.13 0.03 -26.36
C LEU A 359 -1.57 0.82 -25.18
N TYR A 360 -2.22 0.70 -24.03
CA TYR A 360 -1.85 1.33 -22.78
C TYR A 360 -1.74 0.34 -21.63
N LEU A 361 -0.98 0.73 -20.61
CA LEU A 361 -0.81 -0.01 -19.37
C LEU A 361 -1.51 0.71 -18.22
N HIS A 362 -2.14 -0.05 -17.32
CA HIS A 362 -2.71 0.52 -16.10
C HIS A 362 -2.48 -0.35 -14.87
N GLY A 363 -2.39 0.29 -13.71
CA GLY A 363 -2.62 -0.37 -12.43
C GLY A 363 -2.52 0.58 -11.25
N LEU A 364 -3.29 0.26 -10.20
CA LEU A 364 -3.26 0.90 -8.88
C LEU A 364 -2.46 0.02 -7.90
N SER A 365 -1.62 0.60 -7.05
CA SER A 365 -0.96 -0.12 -5.95
C SER A 365 -0.10 -1.28 -6.45
N LEU A 366 -0.35 -2.51 -6.01
CA LEU A 366 0.23 -3.72 -6.61
C LEU A 366 0.02 -3.78 -8.12
N GLY A 367 -1.11 -3.31 -8.64
CA GLY A 367 -1.33 -3.15 -10.07
C GLY A 367 -0.24 -2.29 -10.72
N ALA A 368 0.11 -1.15 -10.12
CA ALA A 368 1.22 -0.32 -10.60
C ALA A 368 2.56 -1.06 -10.53
N LEU A 369 2.82 -1.76 -9.42
CA LEU A 369 4.04 -2.58 -9.22
C LEU A 369 4.20 -3.65 -10.32
N GLY A 370 3.11 -4.31 -10.70
CA GLY A 370 3.11 -5.32 -11.76
C GLY A 370 3.18 -4.71 -13.15
N SER A 371 2.34 -3.71 -13.41
CA SER A 371 2.21 -3.08 -14.73
C SER A 371 3.49 -2.33 -15.15
N GLU A 372 4.19 -1.66 -14.24
CA GLU A 372 5.41 -0.91 -14.58
C GLU A 372 6.56 -1.79 -15.10
N VAL A 373 6.57 -3.09 -14.77
CA VAL A 373 7.63 -4.00 -15.23
C VAL A 373 7.44 -4.46 -16.68
N CYS A 374 6.26 -4.25 -17.26
CA CYS A 374 5.96 -4.53 -18.67
C CYS A 374 6.58 -3.49 -19.61
N MET A 375 7.00 -2.34 -19.09
CA MET A 375 7.82 -1.37 -19.82
C MET A 375 9.27 -1.86 -19.96
N ASP A 376 9.49 -2.95 -20.68
CA ASP A 376 10.83 -3.40 -21.04
C ASP A 376 11.27 -2.81 -22.39
N LEU A 377 12.42 -2.15 -22.39
CA LEU A 377 12.94 -1.47 -23.58
C LEU A 377 13.18 -2.46 -24.73
N PHE A 378 13.70 -3.66 -24.44
CA PHE A 378 14.01 -4.64 -25.48
C PHE A 378 12.75 -5.30 -26.05
N THR A 379 11.67 -5.37 -25.27
CA THR A 379 10.35 -5.81 -25.75
C THR A 379 9.66 -4.74 -26.62
N LEU A 380 9.78 -3.47 -26.24
CA LEU A 380 8.98 -2.37 -26.81
C LEU A 380 9.66 -1.57 -27.93
N PHE A 381 10.96 -1.77 -28.18
CA PHE A 381 11.72 -0.91 -29.09
C PHE A 381 11.19 -0.92 -30.54
N GLU A 382 10.78 -2.08 -31.04
CA GLU A 382 10.31 -2.26 -32.42
C GLU A 382 8.88 -1.76 -32.64
N ASP A 383 8.01 -1.99 -31.66
CA ASP A 383 6.59 -1.63 -31.69
C ASP A 383 6.18 -0.97 -30.36
N PRO A 384 6.47 0.33 -30.19
CA PRO A 384 6.19 1.03 -28.94
C PRO A 384 4.68 1.08 -28.65
N ILE A 385 4.33 0.82 -27.39
CA ILE A 385 3.01 1.15 -26.83
C ILE A 385 2.84 2.67 -26.72
N GLN A 386 1.60 3.13 -26.54
CA GLN A 386 1.29 4.56 -26.53
C GLN A 386 1.45 5.19 -25.14
N GLY A 387 1.38 4.40 -24.06
CA GLY A 387 1.55 4.97 -22.73
C GLY A 387 1.09 4.10 -21.58
N GLY A 388 0.91 4.74 -20.43
CA GLY A 388 0.38 4.08 -19.26
C GLY A 388 0.12 5.01 -18.08
N LEU A 389 -0.79 4.59 -17.21
CA LEU A 389 -1.22 5.32 -16.04
C LEU A 389 -1.09 4.45 -14.79
N TRP A 390 -0.26 4.89 -13.85
CA TRP A 390 -0.06 4.19 -12.59
C TRP A 390 -0.42 5.06 -11.39
N SER A 391 -1.16 4.51 -10.46
CA SER A 391 -1.57 5.21 -9.26
C SER A 391 -1.03 4.52 -8.00
N GLY A 392 -0.51 5.32 -7.07
CA GLY A 392 -0.03 4.86 -5.76
C GLY A 392 0.99 3.71 -5.84
N PRO A 393 2.09 3.86 -6.62
CA PRO A 393 3.08 2.81 -6.74
C PRO A 393 3.66 2.47 -5.35
N PRO A 394 3.53 1.22 -4.86
CA PRO A 394 3.93 0.88 -3.51
C PRO A 394 5.46 0.88 -3.40
N PHE A 395 5.97 1.00 -2.19
CA PHE A 395 7.41 1.08 -1.93
C PHE A 395 8.31 -0.02 -2.54
N PRO A 396 7.84 -1.25 -2.87
CA PRO A 396 8.65 -2.22 -3.62
C PRO A 396 8.79 -1.92 -5.12
N SER A 397 8.10 -0.91 -5.67
CA SER A 397 8.14 -0.51 -7.08
C SER A 397 9.51 0.01 -7.47
N THR A 398 10.16 -0.69 -8.41
CA THR A 398 11.55 -0.45 -8.76
C THR A 398 11.68 0.62 -9.84
N ARG A 399 10.74 0.71 -10.79
CA ARG A 399 10.75 1.77 -11.83
C ARG A 399 10.41 3.10 -11.20
N TRP A 400 9.32 3.17 -10.45
CA TRP A 400 8.95 4.36 -9.69
C TRP A 400 10.09 4.87 -8.78
N SER A 401 10.72 3.97 -8.03
CA SER A 401 11.81 4.34 -7.11
C SER A 401 13.05 4.86 -7.87
N ALA A 402 13.40 4.24 -9.00
CA ALA A 402 14.51 4.72 -9.84
C ALA A 402 14.24 6.12 -10.42
N VAL A 403 13.01 6.37 -10.88
CA VAL A 403 12.58 7.68 -11.39
C VAL A 403 12.61 8.73 -10.27
N THR A 404 12.05 8.42 -9.10
CA THR A 404 11.99 9.32 -7.95
C THR A 404 13.37 9.67 -7.39
N GLN A 405 14.31 8.72 -7.41
CA GLN A 405 15.71 8.96 -7.05
C GLN A 405 16.46 9.77 -8.12
N GLY A 406 16.13 9.55 -9.40
CA GLY A 406 16.71 10.24 -10.55
C GLY A 406 16.00 11.54 -10.96
N ARG A 407 15.12 12.07 -10.12
CA ARG A 407 14.35 13.30 -10.37
C ARG A 407 15.26 14.53 -10.42
N ASN A 408 14.75 15.61 -11.01
CA ASN A 408 15.41 16.91 -11.05
C ASN A 408 15.61 17.44 -9.61
N PRO A 409 16.79 18.01 -9.27
CA PRO A 409 17.14 18.38 -7.90
C PRO A 409 16.13 19.28 -7.16
N ASP A 410 15.47 20.16 -7.91
CA ASP A 410 14.55 21.17 -7.35
C ASP A 410 13.12 20.64 -7.14
N SER A 411 12.85 19.39 -7.50
CA SER A 411 11.52 18.78 -7.30
C SER A 411 11.45 17.97 -6.00
N PRO A 412 10.35 18.03 -5.25
CA PRO A 412 10.19 17.23 -4.05
C PRO A 412 10.00 15.75 -4.38
N VAL A 413 10.30 14.88 -3.41
CA VAL A 413 10.14 13.41 -3.56
C VAL A 413 8.68 13.02 -3.78
N TRP A 414 7.75 13.78 -3.18
CA TRP A 414 6.33 13.50 -3.28
C TRP A 414 5.69 14.01 -4.58
N LEU A 415 6.37 14.90 -5.33
CA LEU A 415 5.97 15.31 -6.67
C LEU A 415 7.22 15.47 -7.57
N PRO A 416 7.81 14.35 -8.02
CA PRO A 416 9.04 14.37 -8.81
C PRO A 416 8.85 15.02 -10.19
N ARG A 417 9.80 15.86 -10.60
CA ARG A 417 9.97 16.24 -12.01
C ARG A 417 11.10 15.41 -12.59
N PHE A 418 10.84 14.64 -13.65
CA PHE A 418 11.83 13.75 -14.23
C PHE A 418 12.25 14.21 -15.62
N ARG A 419 13.52 14.58 -15.78
CA ARG A 419 14.09 15.09 -17.04
C ARG A 419 13.28 16.28 -17.57
N ASP A 420 12.94 16.30 -18.86
CA ASP A 420 12.10 17.33 -19.49
C ASP A 420 10.59 17.00 -19.40
N GLY A 421 10.22 15.88 -18.76
CA GLY A 421 8.83 15.44 -18.66
C GLY A 421 8.18 15.14 -20.00
N SER A 422 8.94 14.80 -21.05
CA SER A 422 8.34 14.49 -22.36
C SER A 422 7.80 13.06 -22.45
N MET A 423 8.18 12.17 -21.52
CA MET A 423 7.78 10.76 -21.52
C MET A 423 7.03 10.37 -20.25
N LEU A 424 7.38 10.99 -19.12
CA LEU A 424 6.83 10.66 -17.82
C LEU A 424 6.59 11.93 -17.01
N ARG A 425 5.36 12.11 -16.52
CA ARG A 425 4.99 13.16 -15.57
C ARG A 425 4.42 12.55 -14.30
N PHE A 426 4.50 13.32 -13.21
CA PHE A 426 3.84 13.00 -11.95
C PHE A 426 2.72 14.01 -11.74
N THR A 427 1.66 13.54 -11.10
CA THR A 427 0.58 14.38 -10.58
C THR A 427 0.21 13.88 -9.19
N GLY A 428 -0.52 14.70 -8.44
CA GLY A 428 -0.95 14.37 -7.08
C GLY A 428 -2.37 14.83 -6.83
N GLN A 429 -2.62 15.29 -5.60
CA GLN A 429 -3.94 15.82 -5.21
C GLN A 429 -4.41 16.93 -6.15
N GLN A 430 -3.49 17.83 -6.51
CA GLN A 430 -3.70 18.88 -7.50
C GLN A 430 -3.04 18.48 -8.82
N ASN A 431 -3.71 18.77 -9.93
CA ASN A 431 -3.15 18.52 -11.25
C ASN A 431 -1.90 19.37 -11.48
N SER A 432 -0.79 18.71 -11.81
CA SER A 432 0.50 19.32 -12.12
C SER A 432 1.10 18.78 -13.42
N ILE A 433 0.29 18.10 -14.24
CA ILE A 433 0.71 17.58 -15.54
C ILE A 433 1.07 18.73 -16.49
N ASP A 434 0.35 19.85 -16.39
CA ASP A 434 0.55 21.03 -17.23
C ASP A 434 1.73 21.92 -16.78
N ASP A 435 2.37 21.61 -15.65
CA ASP A 435 3.54 22.35 -15.15
C ASP A 435 4.82 22.11 -15.97
N PHE A 436 4.75 21.21 -16.94
CA PHE A 436 5.83 20.88 -17.87
C PHE A 436 5.65 21.66 -19.17
N GLY A 437 6.70 21.73 -19.99
CA GLY A 437 6.58 22.39 -21.30
C GLY A 437 5.61 21.65 -22.25
N ASP A 438 5.29 22.29 -23.37
CA ASP A 438 4.35 21.79 -24.38
C ASP A 438 4.77 20.46 -25.02
N ARG A 439 6.04 20.06 -24.86
CA ARG A 439 6.55 18.80 -25.41
C ARG A 439 6.02 17.60 -24.64
N TRP A 440 5.14 16.85 -25.28
CA TRP A 440 4.62 15.57 -24.81
C TRP A 440 4.80 14.51 -25.89
N GLY A 441 5.71 13.56 -25.64
CA GLY A 441 6.18 12.58 -26.61
C GLY A 441 5.11 11.59 -27.07
N PRO A 442 5.44 10.69 -28.01
CA PRO A 442 4.49 9.70 -28.54
C PRO A 442 4.19 8.56 -27.57
N MET A 443 5.00 8.41 -26.51
CA MET A 443 4.82 7.41 -25.46
C MET A 443 4.70 8.15 -24.13
N ARG A 444 3.49 8.13 -23.55
CA ARG A 444 3.05 9.07 -22.51
C ARG A 444 2.73 8.32 -21.22
N PHE A 445 3.45 8.62 -20.16
CA PHE A 445 3.24 7.99 -18.86
C PHE A 445 2.94 9.01 -17.78
N VAL A 446 2.01 8.66 -16.90
CA VAL A 446 1.68 9.46 -15.73
C VAL A 446 1.66 8.59 -14.47
N TYR A 447 2.32 9.08 -13.41
CA TYR A 447 2.13 8.57 -12.06
C TYR A 447 1.21 9.51 -11.27
N ILE A 448 0.17 8.96 -10.64
CA ILE A 448 -0.65 9.64 -9.63
C ILE A 448 -0.16 9.20 -8.25
N GLN A 449 0.26 10.13 -7.40
CA GLN A 449 0.65 9.83 -6.01
C GLN A 449 0.32 10.98 -5.05
N HIS A 450 -0.18 10.64 -3.86
CA HIS A 450 -0.43 11.61 -2.79
C HIS A 450 0.72 11.57 -1.78
N ALA A 451 1.12 12.72 -1.24
CA ALA A 451 2.24 12.77 -0.29
C ALA A 451 1.92 12.11 1.06
N SER A 452 0.62 11.98 1.39
CA SER A 452 0.14 11.23 2.55
C SER A 452 0.03 9.72 2.35
N ASP A 453 0.38 9.17 1.18
CA ASP A 453 0.20 7.74 0.90
C ASP A 453 1.25 6.85 1.62
N PRO A 454 0.86 6.06 2.65
CA PRO A 454 1.79 5.19 3.34
C PRO A 454 2.23 3.99 2.47
N MET A 455 1.45 3.57 1.47
CA MET A 455 1.85 2.48 0.56
C MET A 455 3.03 2.89 -0.30
N THR A 456 3.03 4.14 -0.76
CA THR A 456 4.09 4.72 -1.59
C THR A 456 5.34 5.05 -0.76
N PHE A 457 5.18 5.67 0.42
CA PHE A 457 6.29 6.25 1.18
C PHE A 457 6.84 5.43 2.36
N PHE A 458 6.22 4.30 2.69
CA PHE A 458 6.80 3.36 3.65
C PHE A 458 8.15 2.84 3.14
N HIS A 459 9.14 2.72 4.01
CA HIS A 459 10.38 2.03 3.66
C HIS A 459 11.05 1.48 4.92
N PRO A 460 11.64 0.26 4.89
CA PRO A 460 12.34 -0.29 6.06
C PRO A 460 13.45 0.62 6.62
N SER A 461 14.05 1.47 5.78
CA SER A 461 15.07 2.44 6.23
C SER A 461 14.54 3.51 7.18
N LEU A 462 13.21 3.72 7.26
CA LEU A 462 12.60 4.65 8.22
C LEU A 462 13.00 4.31 9.68
N MET A 463 13.41 3.06 9.94
CA MET A 463 13.90 2.66 11.25
C MET A 463 15.19 3.40 11.64
N PHE A 464 16.04 3.75 10.66
CA PHE A 464 17.41 4.21 10.89
C PHE A 464 17.77 5.54 10.21
N ARG A 465 16.97 6.00 9.25
CA ARG A 465 17.25 7.24 8.49
C ARG A 465 15.99 8.07 8.29
N LYS A 466 16.13 9.38 8.49
CA LYS A 466 15.10 10.36 8.10
C LYS A 466 14.91 10.30 6.58
N PRO A 467 13.68 10.10 6.09
CA PRO A 467 13.41 10.04 4.66
C PRO A 467 13.49 11.44 4.04
N GLN A 468 13.81 11.48 2.75
CA GLN A 468 13.92 12.74 2.03
C GLN A 468 12.56 13.45 1.87
N TRP A 469 11.44 12.70 1.83
CA TRP A 469 10.09 13.28 1.80
C TRP A 469 9.66 13.96 3.12
N LEU A 470 10.42 13.79 4.22
CA LEU A 470 10.28 14.59 5.46
C LEU A 470 11.27 15.76 5.55
N SER A 471 12.02 16.02 4.48
CA SER A 471 13.05 17.05 4.41
C SER A 471 12.72 18.04 3.29
N GLY A 472 12.92 19.34 3.51
CA GLY A 472 12.56 20.37 2.54
C GLY A 472 11.04 20.60 2.45
N GLU A 473 10.54 20.79 1.24
CA GLU A 473 9.12 21.03 0.97
C GLU A 473 8.29 19.76 1.21
N ARG A 474 7.35 19.85 2.15
CA ARG A 474 6.42 18.76 2.48
C ARG A 474 5.21 18.82 1.55
N GLY A 475 4.61 17.66 1.32
CA GLY A 475 3.35 17.61 0.58
C GLY A 475 2.21 18.31 1.32
N PRO A 476 1.21 18.80 0.58
CA PRO A 476 0.14 19.64 1.12
C PRO A 476 -0.70 18.91 2.20
N ASP A 477 -0.85 17.60 2.04
CA ASP A 477 -1.61 16.69 2.90
C ASP A 477 -0.76 16.06 4.02
N VAL A 478 0.51 16.46 4.18
CA VAL A 478 1.40 15.99 5.26
C VAL A 478 1.44 16.99 6.41
N SER A 479 1.18 16.53 7.64
CA SER A 479 1.21 17.40 8.81
C SER A 479 2.57 18.07 9.01
N PRO A 480 2.64 19.38 9.31
CA PRO A 480 3.89 20.07 9.64
C PRO A 480 4.50 19.60 10.96
N TYR A 481 3.71 18.93 11.81
CA TYR A 481 4.17 18.37 13.08
C TYR A 481 4.75 16.97 12.93
N LEU A 482 4.61 16.32 11.78
CA LEU A 482 5.24 15.03 11.51
C LEU A 482 6.76 15.21 11.53
N ASP A 483 7.48 14.49 12.37
CA ASP A 483 8.95 14.47 12.31
C ASP A 483 9.45 13.04 12.45
N TRP A 484 10.72 12.86 12.11
CA TRP A 484 11.33 11.55 12.12
C TRP A 484 11.89 11.23 13.50
N TYR A 485 11.31 10.20 14.11
CA TYR A 485 11.77 9.54 15.32
C TYR A 485 12.29 8.15 14.95
N PRO A 486 13.57 7.84 15.19
CA PRO A 486 14.13 6.52 14.89
C PRO A 486 13.27 5.40 15.47
N ILE A 487 13.03 4.34 14.68
CA ILE A 487 12.13 3.21 14.98
C ILE A 487 10.65 3.61 15.07
N VAL A 488 10.30 4.69 15.77
CA VAL A 488 8.91 5.11 16.01
C VAL A 488 8.21 5.51 14.71
N THR A 489 8.84 6.31 13.86
CA THR A 489 8.25 6.69 12.56
C THR A 489 8.09 5.49 11.62
N PHE A 490 9.00 4.51 11.70
CA PHE A 490 8.84 3.24 10.99
C PHE A 490 7.57 2.50 11.46
N LEU A 491 7.36 2.39 12.77
CA LEU A 491 6.16 1.74 13.33
C LEU A 491 4.89 2.52 12.97
N GLN A 492 4.94 3.85 13.04
CA GLN A 492 3.82 4.73 12.71
C GLN A 492 3.36 4.52 11.27
N VAL A 493 4.27 4.65 10.30
CA VAL A 493 3.92 4.48 8.88
C VAL A 493 3.54 3.03 8.57
N ALA A 494 4.17 2.03 9.21
CA ALA A 494 3.76 0.63 9.07
C ALA A 494 2.31 0.39 9.54
N CYS A 495 1.90 1.03 10.65
CA CYS A 495 0.53 0.96 11.15
C CYS A 495 -0.47 1.76 10.30
N ASP A 496 -0.01 2.68 9.46
CA ASP A 496 -0.86 3.42 8.53
C ASP A 496 -1.20 2.59 7.27
N LEU A 497 -0.37 1.61 6.88
CA LEU A 497 -0.59 0.72 5.73
C LEU A 497 -2.00 0.09 5.68
N PRO A 498 -2.51 -0.60 6.73
CA PRO A 498 -3.85 -1.20 6.68
C PRO A 498 -4.99 -0.17 6.64
N MET A 499 -4.71 1.11 6.88
CA MET A 499 -5.66 2.23 6.86
C MET A 499 -5.47 3.13 5.63
N ALA A 500 -4.67 2.70 4.65
CA ALA A 500 -4.27 3.55 3.53
C ALA A 500 -5.44 4.13 2.73
N THR A 501 -6.58 3.43 2.71
CA THR A 501 -7.81 3.82 2.01
C THR A 501 -8.92 4.30 2.95
N SER A 502 -8.67 4.44 4.26
CA SER A 502 -9.70 4.86 5.24
C SER A 502 -9.85 6.39 5.36
N VAL A 503 -9.39 7.12 4.34
CA VAL A 503 -9.43 8.58 4.25
C VAL A 503 -10.27 8.99 3.03
N PRO A 504 -10.78 10.24 2.98
CA PRO A 504 -11.54 10.71 1.83
C PRO A 504 -10.78 10.56 0.52
N SER A 505 -11.51 10.50 -0.59
CA SER A 505 -10.92 10.46 -1.93
C SER A 505 -10.04 11.70 -2.18
N GLY A 506 -8.91 11.52 -2.85
CA GLY A 506 -7.88 12.54 -3.05
C GLY A 506 -6.78 12.58 -1.98
N TYR A 507 -6.83 11.66 -1.00
CA TYR A 507 -5.85 11.57 0.08
C TYR A 507 -5.37 10.12 0.29
N GLY A 508 -4.22 9.96 0.97
CA GLY A 508 -3.64 8.65 1.25
C GLY A 508 -3.53 7.81 -0.03
N HIS A 509 -4.02 6.57 0.04
CA HIS A 509 -4.04 5.64 -1.08
C HIS A 509 -5.41 5.57 -1.78
N ASN A 510 -6.21 6.63 -1.67
CA ASN A 510 -7.54 6.73 -2.26
C ASN A 510 -7.56 7.83 -3.33
N MET A 511 -7.46 7.45 -4.60
CA MET A 511 -7.36 8.36 -5.73
C MET A 511 -8.73 8.88 -6.11
N SER A 512 -8.81 10.15 -6.52
CA SER A 512 -10.06 10.69 -7.04
C SER A 512 -10.21 10.41 -8.53
N ALA A 513 -11.45 10.24 -8.98
CA ALA A 513 -11.79 10.19 -10.40
C ALA A 513 -11.26 11.43 -11.14
N ALA A 514 -11.26 12.61 -10.52
CA ALA A 514 -10.69 13.82 -11.09
C ALA A 514 -9.19 13.67 -11.41
N ASN A 515 -8.41 13.03 -10.53
CA ASN A 515 -7.00 12.76 -10.80
C ASN A 515 -6.81 11.80 -11.98
N TYR A 516 -7.70 10.80 -12.11
CA TYR A 516 -7.68 9.88 -13.25
C TYR A 516 -8.10 10.55 -14.55
N ILE A 517 -9.11 11.43 -14.54
CA ILE A 517 -9.54 12.19 -15.72
C ILE A 517 -8.37 13.01 -16.26
N ASP A 518 -7.74 13.83 -15.42
CA ASP A 518 -6.60 14.67 -15.83
C ASP A 518 -5.44 13.82 -16.39
N ALA A 519 -5.16 12.69 -15.75
CA ALA A 519 -4.09 11.80 -16.18
C ALA A 519 -4.42 11.04 -17.48
N TRP A 520 -5.66 10.58 -17.67
CA TRP A 520 -6.07 9.92 -18.89
C TRP A 520 -6.15 10.86 -20.08
N VAL A 521 -6.62 12.10 -19.89
CA VAL A 521 -6.54 13.15 -20.93
C VAL A 521 -5.10 13.32 -21.37
N ALA A 522 -4.17 13.44 -20.43
CA ALA A 522 -2.75 13.58 -20.76
C ALA A 522 -2.20 12.35 -21.49
N VAL A 523 -2.51 11.13 -21.03
CA VAL A 523 -1.95 9.90 -21.60
C VAL A 523 -2.53 9.57 -22.97
N THR A 524 -3.85 9.73 -23.15
CA THR A 524 -4.60 9.21 -24.30
C THR A 524 -5.01 10.26 -25.32
N ASP A 525 -5.02 11.54 -24.93
CA ASP A 525 -5.30 12.69 -25.80
C ASP A 525 -6.61 12.52 -26.58
N PRO A 526 -7.74 12.38 -25.86
CA PRO A 526 -9.05 12.19 -26.47
C PRO A 526 -9.41 13.42 -27.31
N SER A 527 -9.98 13.19 -28.49
CA SER A 527 -10.40 14.27 -29.38
C SER A 527 -11.64 14.98 -28.83
N ASP A 528 -11.84 16.24 -29.22
CA ASP A 528 -13.09 16.97 -29.04
C ASP A 528 -13.51 17.27 -27.58
N TRP A 529 -12.62 17.11 -26.61
CA TRP A 529 -12.84 17.53 -25.22
C TRP A 529 -12.41 18.97 -24.96
N SER A 530 -13.36 19.85 -24.64
CA SER A 530 -13.03 21.19 -24.13
C SER A 530 -12.72 21.16 -22.63
N LYS A 531 -12.06 22.20 -22.11
CA LYS A 531 -11.84 22.34 -20.64
C LYS A 531 -13.15 22.33 -19.86
N SER A 532 -14.23 22.89 -20.40
CA SER A 532 -15.56 22.87 -19.77
C SER A 532 -16.15 21.46 -19.71
N ASP A 533 -15.92 20.62 -20.74
CA ASP A 533 -16.42 19.25 -20.75
C ASP A 533 -15.68 18.41 -19.71
N ILE A 534 -14.37 18.58 -19.58
CA ILE A 534 -13.56 17.91 -18.56
C ILE A 534 -14.04 18.28 -17.14
N GLU A 535 -14.33 19.56 -16.89
CA GLU A 535 -14.86 19.96 -15.58
C GLU A 535 -16.28 19.42 -15.33
N ARG A 536 -17.14 19.34 -16.37
CA ARG A 536 -18.45 18.69 -16.29
C ARG A 536 -18.32 17.20 -15.94
N LEU A 537 -17.35 16.51 -16.54
CA LEU A 537 -17.08 15.10 -16.22
C LEU A 537 -16.58 14.93 -14.79
N LYS A 538 -15.67 15.79 -14.32
CA LYS A 538 -15.21 15.79 -12.92
C LYS A 538 -16.36 15.99 -11.92
N GLN A 539 -17.30 16.89 -12.24
CA GLN A 539 -18.48 17.13 -11.40
C GLN A 539 -19.37 15.89 -11.31
N ARG A 540 -19.61 15.18 -12.42
CA ARG A 540 -20.37 13.92 -12.43
C ARG A 540 -19.79 12.86 -11.48
N PHE A 541 -18.47 12.78 -11.36
CA PHE A 541 -17.81 11.81 -10.47
C PHE A 541 -17.58 12.33 -9.04
N ALA A 542 -17.91 13.60 -8.77
CA ALA A 542 -17.87 14.19 -7.43
C ALA A 542 -19.22 14.09 -6.69
N GLU A 543 -20.31 13.94 -7.44
CA GLU A 543 -21.66 13.59 -6.97
C GLU A 543 -21.76 12.11 -6.58
#